data_AF-A0A832TPZ0-F1
#
_entry.id   AF-A0A832TPZ0-F1
#
_cell.length_a   1.000
_cell.length_b   1.000
_cell.length_c   1.000
_cell.angle_alpha   90.00
_cell.angle_beta   90.00
_cell.angle_gamma   90.00
#
_symmetry.space_group_name_H-M   'P 1'
#
loop_
_entity.id
_entity.type
_entity.pdbx_description
1 polymer ?
#
loop_
_entity_poly.entity_id
_entity_poly.type
_entity_poly.pdbx_seq_one_letter_code
_entity_poly.pdbx_strand_id
1 'polypeptide(L)'
;MFAQKPTVFKSRAWITVMFIFGIVLIGIGMMNLAFLAGEESPGLISMFISAGFVLTILSGFRLWKGETNYMQDERTKRIGAYGLSWSWFLTFLFLFGIFWADYLHLWSPDAQTLSVLLILFMGISAKGFQAYLFRKGDVD
;
A
#
# COMPACT_ATOMS: atom_id res chain seq x y z
N MET A 1 -22.38 -7.92 31.01
CA MET A 1 -21.92 -8.17 29.63
C MET A 1 -22.19 -6.91 28.82
N PHE A 2 -21.22 -5.99 28.72
CA PHE A 2 -21.41 -4.73 27.98
C PHE A 2 -21.19 -4.98 26.49
N ALA A 3 -22.25 -4.84 25.69
CA ALA A 3 -22.13 -4.84 24.24
C ALA A 3 -21.27 -3.63 23.81
N GLN A 4 -20.08 -3.89 23.28
CA GLN A 4 -19.28 -2.84 22.64
C GLN A 4 -20.09 -2.30 21.46
N LYS A 5 -20.56 -1.04 21.56
CA LYS A 5 -21.17 -0.34 20.43
C LYS A 5 -20.14 -0.31 19.28
N PRO A 6 -20.52 -0.68 18.04
CA PRO A 6 -19.61 -0.57 16.92
C PRO A 6 -19.21 0.90 16.77
N THR A 7 -17.92 1.17 16.97
CA THR A 7 -17.34 2.49 16.72
C THR A 7 -17.66 2.90 15.28
N VAL A 8 -18.23 4.08 15.06
CA VAL A 8 -18.72 4.57 13.76
C VAL A 8 -17.69 4.37 12.63
N PHE A 9 -16.40 4.57 12.95
CA PHE A 9 -15.24 4.38 12.07
C PHE A 9 -15.01 2.95 11.55
N LYS A 10 -15.61 1.93 12.18
CA LYS A 10 -15.49 0.53 11.75
C LYS A 10 -16.70 0.04 10.96
N SER A 11 -17.75 0.86 10.84
CA SER A 11 -18.94 0.47 10.10
C SER A 11 -18.63 0.33 8.60
N ARG A 12 -19.24 -0.66 7.94
CA ARG A 12 -19.13 -0.82 6.48
C ARG A 12 -19.53 0.48 5.75
N ALA A 13 -20.52 1.20 6.28
CA ALA A 13 -20.96 2.50 5.76
C ALA A 13 -19.83 3.53 5.72
N TRP A 14 -19.05 3.65 6.80
CA TRP A 14 -17.89 4.56 6.84
C TRP A 14 -16.83 4.18 5.81
N ILE A 15 -16.54 2.88 5.67
CA ILE A 15 -15.56 2.39 4.70
C ILE A 15 -16.05 2.67 3.27
N THR A 16 -17.35 2.54 3.00
CA THR A 16 -17.96 2.92 1.72
C THR A 16 -17.82 4.41 1.44
N VAL A 17 -18.03 5.28 2.45
CA VAL A 17 -17.80 6.72 2.31
C VAL A 17 -16.35 7.01 1.95
N MET A 18 -15.38 6.36 2.61
CA MET A 18 -13.96 6.50 2.29
C MET A 18 -13.62 6.02 0.87
N PHE A 19 -14.27 4.96 0.40
CA PHE A 19 -14.11 4.44 -0.96
C PHE A 19 -14.61 5.41 -2.02
N ILE A 20 -15.83 5.93 -1.84
CA ILE A 20 -16.41 6.93 -2.75
C ILE A 20 -15.57 8.20 -2.74
N PHE A 21 -15.15 8.66 -1.56
CA PHE A 21 -14.30 9.83 -1.43
C PHE A 21 -12.96 9.64 -2.16
N GLY A 22 -12.34 8.46 -2.04
CA GLY A 22 -11.14 8.12 -2.80
C GLY A 22 -11.34 8.23 -4.32
N ILE A 23 -12.43 7.68 -4.86
CA ILE A 23 -12.76 7.78 -6.29
C ILE A 23 -12.95 9.22 -6.73
N VAL A 24 -13.66 10.02 -5.92
CA VAL A 24 -13.87 11.45 -6.20
C VAL A 24 -12.55 12.22 -6.25
N LEU A 25 -11.63 11.95 -5.32
CA LEU A 25 -10.30 12.59 -5.33
C LEU A 25 -9.49 12.24 -6.59
N ILE A 26 -9.53 10.99 -7.04
CA ILE A 26 -8.90 10.58 -8.30
C ILE A 26 -9.56 11.35 -9.46
N GLY A 27 -10.89 11.41 -9.51
CA GLY A 27 -11.63 12.11 -10.55
C GLY A 27 -11.27 13.60 -10.61
N ILE A 28 -11.20 14.27 -9.46
CA ILE A 28 -10.77 15.67 -9.35
C ILE A 28 -9.33 15.83 -9.85
N GLY A 29 -8.41 14.98 -9.40
CA GLY A 29 -7.01 15.03 -9.85
C GLY A 29 -6.87 14.84 -11.37
N MET A 30 -7.60 13.88 -11.94
CA MET A 30 -7.61 13.61 -13.38
C MET A 30 -8.24 14.75 -14.19
N MET A 31 -9.34 15.35 -13.71
CA MET A 31 -9.94 16.52 -14.36
C MET A 31 -8.99 17.71 -14.34
N ASN A 32 -8.33 17.99 -13.22
CA ASN A 32 -7.33 19.05 -13.14
C ASN A 32 -6.17 18.78 -14.12
N LEU A 33 -5.72 17.53 -14.23
CA LEU A 33 -4.68 17.17 -15.19
C LEU A 33 -5.12 17.36 -16.65
N ALA A 34 -6.40 17.10 -16.97
CA ALA A 34 -6.91 17.19 -18.34
C ALA A 34 -7.32 18.61 -18.77
N PHE A 35 -7.89 19.41 -17.86
CA PHE A 35 -8.50 20.71 -18.18
C PHE A 35 -7.71 21.91 -17.63
N LEU A 36 -6.86 21.72 -16.61
CA LEU A 36 -6.17 22.79 -15.88
C LEU A 36 -4.65 22.59 -15.85
N ALA A 37 -4.11 21.87 -16.83
CA ALA A 37 -2.70 21.48 -16.95
C ALA A 37 -1.68 22.66 -16.95
N GLY A 38 -2.12 23.91 -16.82
CA GLY A 38 -1.27 25.11 -16.74
C GLY A 38 -1.55 26.06 -15.58
N GLU A 39 -2.62 25.88 -14.79
CA GLU A 39 -2.97 26.83 -13.70
C GLU A 39 -2.67 26.29 -12.30
N GLU A 40 -2.75 24.97 -12.12
CA GLU A 40 -2.61 24.31 -10.82
C GLU A 40 -1.18 23.78 -10.61
N SER A 41 -0.71 23.79 -9.35
CA SER A 41 0.63 23.26 -9.04
C SER A 41 0.69 21.74 -9.34
N PRO A 42 1.71 21.25 -10.06
CA PRO A 42 1.86 19.81 -10.35
C PRO A 42 1.87 18.94 -9.09
N GLY A 43 2.36 19.50 -7.97
CA GLY A 43 2.37 18.84 -6.66
C GLY A 43 0.97 18.53 -6.13
N LEU A 44 0.04 19.49 -6.18
CA LEU A 44 -1.33 19.29 -5.70
C LEU A 44 -2.08 18.24 -6.54
N ILE A 45 -1.93 18.26 -7.86
CA ILE A 45 -2.53 17.27 -8.77
C ILE A 45 -2.03 15.86 -8.41
N SER A 46 -0.72 15.69 -8.26
CA SER A 46 -0.11 14.41 -7.91
C SER A 46 -0.57 13.91 -6.52
N MET A 47 -0.76 14.81 -5.57
CA MET A 47 -1.23 14.50 -4.23
C MET A 47 -2.68 13.99 -4.24
N PHE A 48 -3.58 14.65 -4.97
CA PHE A 48 -4.99 14.24 -5.07
C PHE A 48 -5.14 12.86 -5.71
N ILE A 49 -4.42 12.62 -6.82
CA ILE A 49 -4.44 11.32 -7.50
C ILE A 49 -3.87 10.23 -6.58
N SER A 50 -2.72 10.47 -5.95
CA SER A 50 -2.06 9.47 -5.11
C SER A 50 -2.87 9.16 -3.85
N ALA A 51 -3.38 10.18 -3.15
CA ALA A 51 -4.21 10.00 -1.95
C ALA A 51 -5.54 9.31 -2.28
N GLY A 52 -6.20 9.72 -3.37
CA GLY A 52 -7.42 9.09 -3.85
C GLY A 52 -7.22 7.63 -4.22
N PHE A 53 -6.11 7.30 -4.90
CA PHE A 53 -5.74 5.94 -5.26
C PHE A 53 -5.53 5.06 -4.02
N VAL A 54 -4.74 5.52 -3.05
CA VAL A 54 -4.50 4.79 -1.79
C VAL A 54 -5.81 4.56 -1.03
N LEU A 55 -6.64 5.59 -0.88
CA LEU A 55 -7.92 5.47 -0.18
C LEU A 55 -8.84 4.47 -0.87
N THR A 56 -8.96 4.54 -2.20
CA THR A 56 -9.82 3.65 -3.00
C THR A 56 -9.37 2.19 -2.88
N ILE A 57 -8.07 1.92 -2.99
CA ILE A 57 -7.55 0.55 -2.86
C ILE A 57 -7.77 0.01 -1.44
N LEU A 58 -7.40 0.77 -0.41
CA LEU A 58 -7.49 0.30 0.98
C LEU A 58 -8.94 0.05 1.41
N SER A 59 -9.84 0.98 1.12
CA SER A 59 -11.26 0.85 1.44
C SER A 59 -11.95 -0.20 0.57
N GLY A 60 -11.63 -0.27 -0.73
CA GLY A 60 -12.15 -1.27 -1.65
C GLY A 60 -11.75 -2.69 -1.26
N PHE A 61 -10.46 -2.90 -0.92
CA PHE A 61 -9.98 -4.18 -0.40
C PHE A 61 -10.70 -4.58 0.90
N ARG A 62 -10.94 -3.61 1.78
CA ARG A 62 -11.67 -3.84 3.04
C ARG A 62 -13.15 -4.15 2.82
N LEU A 63 -13.81 -3.52 1.86
CA LEU A 63 -15.20 -3.81 1.48
C LEU A 63 -15.33 -5.19 0.85
N TRP A 64 -14.37 -5.57 -0.01
CA TRP A 64 -14.34 -6.85 -0.70
C TRP A 64 -14.08 -8.02 0.24
N LYS A 65 -13.16 -7.87 1.20
CA LYS A 65 -12.83 -8.93 2.17
C LYS A 65 -13.97 -9.25 3.16
N GLY A 66 -14.99 -8.38 3.22
CA GLY A 66 -16.13 -8.51 4.12
C GLY A 66 -15.75 -8.43 5.60
N GLU A 67 -16.74 -8.35 6.50
CA GLU A 67 -16.53 -8.59 7.94
C GLU A 67 -16.35 -10.09 8.18
N THR A 68 -15.30 -10.66 7.59
CA THR A 68 -14.87 -11.99 7.98
C THR A 68 -14.20 -11.84 9.35
N ASN A 69 -15.01 -11.93 10.40
CA ASN A 69 -14.59 -12.44 11.72
C ASN A 69 -14.20 -13.92 11.59
N TYR A 70 -13.44 -14.27 10.54
CA TYR A 70 -12.61 -15.45 10.61
C TYR A 70 -11.59 -15.06 11.65
N MET A 71 -11.65 -15.67 12.84
CA MET A 71 -10.60 -15.60 13.84
C MET A 71 -9.28 -15.67 13.06
N GLN A 72 -8.63 -14.52 12.88
CA GLN A 72 -7.34 -14.48 12.21
C GLN A 72 -6.44 -15.14 13.23
N ASP A 73 -6.24 -16.44 13.04
CA ASP A 73 -5.35 -17.24 13.85
C ASP A 73 -4.06 -16.44 14.05
N GLU A 74 -3.61 -16.31 15.30
CA GLU A 74 -2.43 -15.50 15.64
C GLU A 74 -1.26 -15.85 14.72
N ARG A 75 -1.17 -17.11 14.32
CA ARG A 75 -0.25 -17.64 13.31
C ARG A 75 -0.29 -16.89 11.98
N THR A 76 -1.46 -16.70 11.39
CA THR A 76 -1.58 -15.99 10.09
C THR A 76 -1.15 -14.53 10.23
N LYS A 77 -1.47 -13.91 11.37
CA LYS A 77 -1.06 -12.54 11.67
C LYS A 77 0.46 -12.42 11.84
N ARG A 78 1.09 -13.37 12.56
CA ARG A 78 2.55 -13.46 12.70
C ARG A 78 3.23 -13.69 11.36
N ILE A 79 2.78 -14.64 10.55
CA ILE A 79 3.30 -14.90 9.20
C ILE A 79 3.23 -13.63 8.32
N GLY A 80 2.09 -12.94 8.37
CA GLY A 80 1.90 -11.69 7.63
C GLY A 80 2.90 -10.60 8.05
N ALA A 81 3.08 -10.43 9.37
CA ALA A 81 4.02 -9.47 9.93
C ALA A 81 5.48 -9.82 9.60
N TYR A 82 5.90 -11.07 9.84
CA TYR A 82 7.25 -11.54 9.51
C TYR A 82 7.54 -11.42 8.01
N GLY A 83 6.59 -11.79 7.14
CA GLY A 83 6.76 -11.65 5.69
C GLY A 83 6.94 -10.20 5.25
N LEU A 84 6.25 -9.25 5.89
CA LEU A 84 6.45 -7.82 5.67
C LEU A 84 7.80 -7.34 6.21
N SER A 85 8.21 -7.78 7.40
CA SER A 85 9.51 -7.43 7.99
C SER A 85 10.69 -7.90 7.13
N TRP A 86 10.63 -9.14 6.63
CA TRP A 86 11.65 -9.68 5.71
C TRP A 86 11.68 -8.94 4.37
N SER A 87 10.52 -8.57 3.84
CA SER A 87 10.42 -7.73 2.63
C SER A 87 11.06 -6.36 2.83
N TRP A 88 10.82 -5.72 3.98
CA TRP A 88 11.47 -4.46 4.35
C TRP A 88 12.99 -4.61 4.42
N PHE A 89 13.48 -5.62 5.11
CA PHE A 89 14.92 -5.89 5.22
C PHE A 89 15.56 -6.10 3.85
N LEU A 90 14.92 -6.89 2.98
CA LEU A 90 15.39 -7.11 1.62
C LEU A 90 15.39 -5.81 0.79
N THR A 91 14.37 -4.96 0.97
CA THR A 91 14.27 -3.66 0.29
C THR A 91 15.41 -2.73 0.72
N PHE A 92 15.78 -2.72 1.99
CA PHE A 92 16.95 -1.96 2.46
C PHE A 92 18.25 -2.46 1.84
N LEU A 93 18.44 -3.79 1.75
CA LEU A 93 19.62 -4.36 1.10
C LEU A 93 19.68 -3.97 -0.38
N PHE A 94 18.54 -3.99 -1.06
CA PHE A 94 18.42 -3.57 -2.45
C PHE A 94 18.76 -2.08 -2.63
N LEU A 95 18.21 -1.20 -1.77
CA LEU A 95 18.55 0.22 -1.75
C LEU A 95 20.04 0.46 -1.50
N PHE A 96 20.64 -0.30 -0.59
CA PHE A 96 22.08 -0.22 -0.34
C PHE A 96 22.89 -0.60 -1.58
N GLY A 97 22.45 -1.62 -2.33
CA GLY A 97 23.04 -1.98 -3.61
C GLY A 97 22.92 -0.88 -4.68
N ILE A 98 21.72 -0.28 -4.81
CA ILE A 98 21.50 0.84 -5.73
C ILE A 98 22.36 2.04 -5.32
N PHE A 99 22.44 2.36 -4.04
CA PHE A 99 23.28 3.44 -3.53
C PHE A 99 24.74 3.27 -3.97
N TRP A 100 25.31 2.07 -3.83
CA TRP A 100 26.68 1.82 -4.29
C TRP A 100 26.81 1.87 -5.82
N ALA A 101 25.83 1.36 -6.56
CA ALA A 101 25.82 1.43 -8.02
C ALA A 101 25.78 2.88 -8.53
N ASP A 102 25.02 3.74 -7.85
CA ASP A 102 24.94 5.17 -8.12
C ASP A 102 26.25 5.88 -7.75
N TYR A 103 26.77 5.61 -6.55
CA TYR A 103 28.03 6.17 -6.06
C TYR A 103 29.23 5.83 -6.96
N LEU A 104 29.27 4.61 -7.51
CA LEU A 104 30.31 4.18 -8.46
C LEU A 104 30.03 4.61 -9.90
N HIS A 105 28.94 5.35 -10.14
CA HIS A 105 28.49 5.79 -11.47
C HIS A 105 28.25 4.65 -12.48
N LEU A 106 27.92 3.45 -11.99
CA LEU A 106 27.57 2.30 -12.83
C LEU A 106 26.13 2.41 -13.34
N TRP A 107 25.21 2.81 -12.47
CA TRP A 107 23.80 2.97 -12.79
C TRP A 107 23.11 3.89 -11.78
N SER A 108 22.45 4.94 -12.28
CA SER A 108 21.75 5.95 -11.48
C SER A 108 20.30 6.06 -11.93
N PRO A 109 19.36 5.34 -11.29
CA PRO A 109 17.95 5.48 -11.61
C PRO A 109 17.40 6.82 -11.11
N ASP A 110 16.57 7.46 -11.92
CA ASP A 110 15.84 8.66 -11.48
C ASP A 110 14.80 8.30 -10.41
N ALA A 111 14.31 9.32 -9.69
CA ALA A 111 13.39 9.13 -8.57
C ALA A 111 12.09 8.41 -8.97
N GLN A 112 11.60 8.64 -10.18
CA GLN A 112 10.39 7.97 -10.68
C GLN A 112 10.64 6.48 -10.90
N THR A 113 11.73 6.12 -11.60
CA THR A 113 12.09 4.71 -11.83
C THR A 113 12.37 3.99 -10.52
N LEU A 114 13.12 4.62 -9.61
CA LEU A 114 13.41 4.04 -8.30
C LEU A 114 12.12 3.79 -7.50
N SER A 115 11.18 4.73 -7.51
CA SER A 115 9.90 4.59 -6.79
C SER A 115 9.09 3.39 -7.31
N VAL A 116 8.96 3.26 -8.64
CA VAL A 116 8.25 2.13 -9.26
C VAL A 116 8.93 0.81 -8.95
N LEU A 117 10.26 0.74 -9.06
CA LEU A 117 11.04 -0.44 -8.71
C LEU A 117 10.82 -0.86 -7.25
N LEU A 118 10.87 0.09 -6.31
CA LEU A 118 10.67 -0.20 -4.89
C LEU A 118 9.26 -0.71 -4.59
N ILE A 119 8.22 -0.11 -5.15
CA ILE A 119 6.82 -0.54 -4.95
C ILE A 119 6.64 -1.98 -5.44
N LEU A 120 7.13 -2.29 -6.64
CA LEU A 120 7.03 -3.63 -7.21
C LEU A 120 7.87 -4.64 -6.44
N PHE A 121 9.14 -4.31 -6.18
CA PHE A 121 10.08 -5.18 -5.48
C PHE A 121 9.59 -5.52 -4.07
N MET A 122 9.12 -4.52 -3.33
CA MET A 122 8.56 -4.70 -1.99
C MET A 122 7.27 -5.52 -2.03
N GLY A 123 6.32 -5.20 -2.92
CA GLY A 123 5.07 -5.94 -3.03
C GLY A 123 5.28 -7.42 -3.39
N ILE A 124 6.14 -7.69 -4.37
CA ILE A 124 6.46 -9.05 -4.82
C ILE A 124 7.20 -9.82 -3.72
N SER A 125 8.23 -9.22 -3.10
CA SER A 125 9.00 -9.88 -2.04
C SER A 125 8.14 -10.18 -0.81
N ALA A 126 7.26 -9.26 -0.40
CA ALA A 126 6.33 -9.49 0.71
C ALA A 126 5.42 -10.69 0.44
N LYS A 127 4.86 -10.79 -0.78
CA LYS A 127 4.06 -11.96 -1.16
C LYS A 127 4.88 -13.24 -1.24
N GLY A 128 6.11 -13.18 -1.74
CA GLY A 128 7.05 -14.30 -1.76
C GLY A 128 7.36 -14.83 -0.36
N PHE A 129 7.75 -13.94 0.56
CA PHE A 129 8.03 -14.31 1.95
C PHE A 129 6.79 -14.81 2.67
N GLN A 130 5.63 -14.17 2.49
CA GLN A 130 4.37 -14.65 3.06
C GLN A 130 4.05 -16.06 2.57
N ALA A 131 4.18 -16.34 1.27
CA ALA A 131 3.92 -17.66 0.71
C ALA A 131 4.92 -18.72 1.20
N TYR A 132 6.19 -18.36 1.31
CA TYR A 132 7.24 -19.24 1.84
C TYR A 132 6.99 -19.60 3.32
N LEU A 133 6.75 -18.61 4.16
CA LEU A 133 6.50 -18.81 5.60
C LEU A 133 5.17 -19.55 5.83
N PHE A 134 4.16 -19.31 5.00
CA PHE A 134 2.90 -20.06 5.07
C PHE A 134 3.10 -21.55 4.75
N ARG A 135 3.97 -21.88 3.78
CA ARG A 135 4.34 -23.26 3.47
C ARG A 135 5.18 -23.93 4.55
N LYS A 136 6.03 -23.17 5.26
CA LYS A 136 6.93 -23.68 6.29
C LYS A 136 6.19 -24.16 7.55
N GLY A 137 4.94 -23.73 7.75
CA GLY A 137 4.10 -24.28 8.80
C GLY A 137 4.20 -23.53 10.14
N ASP A 138 5.37 -23.00 10.50
CA ASP A 138 5.54 -22.21 11.73
C ASP A 138 6.56 -21.07 11.60
N VAL A 139 6.34 -20.02 12.39
CA VAL A 139 7.22 -18.86 12.57
C VAL A 139 7.31 -18.60 14.07
N ASP A 140 8.06 -19.46 14.74
CA ASP A 140 8.50 -19.25 16.11
C ASP A 140 9.58 -18.17 16.19
#